data_AF-A0A965PZM7-F1
#
_entry.id   AF-A0A965PZM7-F1
#
_cell.length_a   1.000
_cell.length_b   1.000
_cell.length_c   1.000
_cell.angle_alpha   90.00
_cell.angle_beta   90.00
_cell.angle_gamma   90.00
#
_symmetry.space_group_name_H-M   'P 1'
#
loop_
_entity.id
_entity.type
_entity.pdbx_description
1 polymer ?
#
loop_
_entity_poly.entity_id
_entity_poly.type
_entity_poly.pdbx_seq_one_letter_code
_entity_poly.pdbx_strand_id
1 'polypeptide(L)'
;FKLLTRSSDGQLMFQVNKLQKMKHNTPLGSRIALVHNGSALFTGDAGQGESNIRRWVLENDWLEAIIALPLNIFYNTGIATYIWVLANQKAAHRKGKVQLIDASQWFQPLRRNLGKKNCELADADIARILDLYLGEAQETAQSKWFDTHDFGYWKITVERPLRLKSQLSDERIEPLRFATGDEALRAEIYATHGDALYTEFAKRKPGIEAWLKGEDENEDDDSEDSDSGDDSEAPAARKPVPAKRRKKLLDATTWRRDKGLMEVAQRAQQALGSAVFDDHNEFRTRFDAALKAQGEKLGAPEKKAIYKAVSWRAETAPPVIAKRSKLKPGEHFEPGFDGAYLETVGKDRFMV
;
A
#
# COMPACT_ATOMS: atom_id res chain seq x y z
N PHE A 1 -13.64 -9.43 14.67
CA PHE A 1 -12.93 -8.45 13.82
C PHE A 1 -12.71 -7.15 14.61
N LYS A 2 -11.66 -6.36 14.32
CA LYS A 2 -11.31 -5.13 15.07
C LYS A 2 -12.09 -3.94 14.51
N LEU A 3 -12.74 -3.13 15.35
CA LEU A 3 -13.47 -1.92 14.96
C LEU A 3 -12.70 -0.63 15.28
N LEU A 4 -11.39 -0.72 15.50
CA LEU A 4 -10.53 0.42 15.82
C LEU A 4 -9.93 0.99 14.53
N THR A 5 -10.23 2.24 14.24
CA THR A 5 -9.67 2.97 13.11
C THR A 5 -8.20 3.34 13.36
N ARG A 6 -7.50 3.79 12.33
CA ARG A 6 -6.16 4.37 12.47
C ARG A 6 -6.17 5.64 13.30
N SER A 7 -5.06 5.91 13.98
CA SER A 7 -4.93 7.11 14.83
C SER A 7 -5.04 8.42 14.06
N SER A 8 -4.73 8.43 12.76
CA SER A 8 -4.84 9.60 11.89
C SER A 8 -6.24 9.87 11.34
N ASP A 9 -7.19 8.93 11.49
CA ASP A 9 -8.57 9.09 11.01
C ASP A 9 -9.56 8.48 12.02
N GLY A 10 -10.09 9.32 12.90
CA GLY A 10 -11.08 8.95 13.92
C GLY A 10 -12.53 9.11 13.49
N GLN A 11 -12.81 9.43 12.22
CA GLN A 11 -14.14 9.87 11.79
C GLN A 11 -15.24 8.84 12.06
N LEU A 12 -15.01 7.58 11.67
CA LEU A 12 -15.97 6.49 11.89
C LEU A 12 -16.10 6.13 13.38
N MET A 13 -15.15 6.50 14.24
CA MET A 13 -15.29 6.32 15.68
C MET A 13 -16.37 7.22 16.28
N PHE A 14 -16.58 8.43 15.73
CA PHE A 14 -17.71 9.27 16.12
C PHE A 14 -19.04 8.61 15.73
N GLN A 15 -19.11 7.97 14.57
CA GLN A 15 -20.28 7.20 14.16
C GLN A 15 -20.53 6.02 15.11
N VAL A 16 -19.50 5.23 15.43
CA VAL A 16 -19.60 4.14 16.41
C VAL A 16 -20.09 4.66 17.76
N ASN A 17 -19.59 5.81 18.24
CA ASN A 17 -20.06 6.43 19.48
C ASN A 17 -21.57 6.75 19.46
N LYS A 18 -22.11 7.19 18.32
CA LYS A 18 -23.55 7.45 18.16
C LYS A 18 -24.34 6.16 18.05
N LEU A 19 -23.85 5.16 17.31
CA LEU A 19 -24.49 3.86 17.18
C LEU A 19 -24.64 3.16 18.53
N GLN A 20 -23.64 3.25 19.41
CA GLN A 20 -23.70 2.71 20.77
C GLN A 20 -24.77 3.36 21.66
N LYS A 21 -25.30 4.53 21.28
CA LYS A 21 -26.32 5.29 22.03
C LYS A 21 -27.71 5.14 21.44
N MET A 22 -27.90 4.26 20.46
CA MET A 22 -29.22 4.01 19.88
C MET A 22 -30.16 3.42 20.94
N LYS A 23 -31.40 3.92 20.94
CA LYS A 23 -32.49 3.37 21.75
C LYS A 23 -33.02 2.11 21.06
N HIS A 24 -33.07 1.01 21.80
CA HIS A 24 -33.59 -0.28 21.30
C HIS A 24 -34.92 -0.68 21.94
N ASN A 25 -35.37 0.04 22.97
CA ASN A 25 -36.55 -0.25 23.78
C ASN A 25 -37.76 0.64 23.43
N THR A 26 -37.73 1.32 22.28
CA THR A 26 -38.82 2.18 21.81
C THR A 26 -39.32 1.71 20.44
N PRO A 27 -40.62 1.83 20.14
CA PRO A 27 -41.16 1.47 18.82
C PRO A 27 -40.49 2.21 17.64
N LEU A 28 -40.05 3.45 17.87
CA LEU A 28 -39.42 4.29 16.85
C LEU A 28 -37.89 4.08 16.73
N GLY A 29 -37.27 3.41 17.69
CA GLY A 29 -35.81 3.25 17.74
C GLY A 29 -35.06 4.59 17.78
N SER A 30 -34.03 4.72 16.96
CA SER A 30 -33.18 5.90 16.81
C SER A 30 -32.84 6.15 15.34
N ARG A 31 -32.77 7.42 14.98
CA ARG A 31 -32.30 7.91 13.68
C ARG A 31 -31.15 8.89 13.90
N ILE A 32 -30.07 8.69 13.16
CA ILE A 32 -28.83 9.45 13.29
C ILE A 32 -28.49 10.01 11.91
N ALA A 33 -28.20 11.30 11.84
CA ALA A 33 -27.61 11.94 10.66
C ALA A 33 -26.20 12.43 11.02
N LEU A 34 -25.20 12.05 10.24
CA LEU A 34 -23.81 12.44 10.43
C LEU A 34 -23.22 12.95 9.13
N VAL A 35 -22.44 14.03 9.22
CA VAL A 35 -21.69 14.56 8.08
C VAL A 35 -20.31 13.91 8.04
N HIS A 36 -19.99 13.34 6.89
CA HIS A 36 -18.72 12.70 6.60
C HIS A 36 -18.05 13.35 5.38
N ASN A 37 -16.72 13.41 5.32
CA ASN A 37 -15.98 13.55 4.06
C ASN A 37 -15.94 12.20 3.30
N GLY A 38 -15.24 12.18 2.15
CA GLY A 38 -15.13 10.96 1.33
C GLY A 38 -14.43 9.77 1.99
N SER A 39 -13.55 9.96 2.99
CA SER A 39 -12.77 8.84 3.55
C SER A 39 -13.65 7.78 4.21
N ALA A 40 -14.79 8.16 4.77
CA ALA A 40 -15.79 7.24 5.33
C ALA A 40 -16.25 6.16 4.34
N LEU A 41 -16.27 6.45 3.04
CA LEU A 41 -16.78 5.55 1.99
C LEU A 41 -15.80 4.42 1.65
N PHE A 42 -14.49 4.70 1.60
CA PHE A 42 -13.52 3.79 1.00
C PHE A 42 -12.30 3.47 1.86
N THR A 43 -12.05 4.21 2.93
CA THR A 43 -10.84 4.00 3.76
C THR A 43 -10.85 2.63 4.42
N GLY A 44 -9.69 1.98 4.47
CA GLY A 44 -9.45 0.75 5.21
C GLY A 44 -9.58 -0.47 4.32
N ASP A 45 -8.51 -1.27 4.26
CA ASP A 45 -8.50 -2.52 3.50
C ASP A 45 -9.42 -3.57 4.17
N ALA A 46 -9.72 -4.66 3.46
CA ALA A 46 -10.50 -5.77 4.01
C ALA A 46 -9.90 -6.25 5.35
N GLY A 47 -10.74 -6.32 6.39
CA GLY A 47 -10.34 -6.70 7.74
C GLY A 47 -9.82 -5.57 8.63
N GLN A 48 -9.59 -4.36 8.11
CA GLN A 48 -9.24 -3.17 8.90
C GLN A 48 -10.45 -2.52 9.57
N GLY A 49 -10.19 -1.64 10.54
CA GLY A 49 -11.21 -1.03 11.40
C GLY A 49 -12.36 -0.35 10.65
N GLU A 50 -12.02 0.54 9.73
CA GLU A 50 -12.97 1.34 8.95
C GLU A 50 -13.85 0.46 8.05
N SER A 51 -13.23 -0.53 7.39
CA SER A 51 -13.94 -1.54 6.58
C SER A 51 -14.88 -2.38 7.44
N ASN A 52 -14.41 -2.82 8.62
CA ASN A 52 -15.23 -3.59 9.55
C ASN A 52 -16.38 -2.76 10.15
N ILE A 53 -16.21 -1.45 10.38
CA ILE A 53 -17.30 -0.57 10.83
C ILE A 53 -18.38 -0.48 9.75
N ARG A 54 -18.01 -0.24 8.49
CA ARG A 54 -18.97 -0.22 7.37
C ARG A 54 -19.70 -1.56 7.24
N ARG A 55 -18.95 -2.66 7.27
CA ARG A 55 -19.50 -4.01 7.27
C ARG A 55 -20.49 -4.19 8.41
N TRP A 56 -20.14 -3.83 9.64
CA TRP A 56 -21.01 -3.95 10.81
C TRP A 56 -22.30 -3.14 10.64
N VAL A 57 -22.21 -1.91 10.15
CA VAL A 57 -23.37 -1.04 9.89
C VAL A 57 -24.29 -1.62 8.82
N LEU A 58 -23.73 -2.16 7.74
CA LEU A 58 -24.48 -2.78 6.64
C LEU A 58 -25.10 -4.11 7.07
N GLU A 59 -24.35 -5.01 7.71
CA GLU A 59 -24.85 -6.32 8.18
C GLU A 59 -25.99 -6.19 9.21
N ASN A 60 -26.02 -5.10 10.00
CA ASN A 60 -27.14 -4.81 10.90
C ASN A 60 -28.28 -4.02 10.24
N ASP A 61 -28.19 -3.78 8.93
CA ASP A 61 -29.15 -3.02 8.13
C ASP A 61 -29.45 -1.62 8.69
N TRP A 62 -28.42 -0.92 9.20
CA TRP A 62 -28.61 0.39 9.83
C TRP A 62 -28.42 1.56 8.87
N LEU A 63 -27.62 1.43 7.82
CA LEU A 63 -27.42 2.51 6.85
C LEU A 63 -28.67 2.67 5.98
N GLU A 64 -29.35 3.81 6.04
CA GLU A 64 -30.60 4.05 5.33
C GLU A 64 -30.41 4.88 4.06
N ALA A 65 -29.55 5.91 4.13
CA ALA A 65 -29.20 6.72 2.98
C ALA A 65 -27.80 7.36 3.09
N ILE A 66 -27.19 7.65 1.94
CA ILE A 66 -26.02 8.51 1.80
C ILE A 66 -26.38 9.64 0.83
N ILE A 67 -26.24 10.88 1.28
CA ILE A 67 -26.61 12.08 0.52
C ILE A 67 -25.32 12.85 0.21
N ALA A 68 -24.93 12.95 -1.06
CA ALA A 68 -23.79 13.76 -1.49
C ALA A 68 -24.17 15.25 -1.50
N LEU A 69 -23.36 16.10 -0.86
CA LEU A 69 -23.57 17.53 -0.76
C LEU A 69 -22.73 18.31 -1.78
N PRO A 70 -23.12 19.56 -2.10
CA PRO A 70 -22.29 20.46 -2.90
C PRO A 70 -20.89 20.67 -2.33
N LEU A 71 -19.91 20.86 -3.23
CA LEU A 71 -18.58 21.32 -2.85
C LEU A 71 -18.66 22.72 -2.24
N ASN A 72 -17.70 23.07 -1.39
CA ASN A 72 -17.62 24.41 -0.80
C ASN A 72 -18.89 24.84 -0.02
N ILE A 73 -19.64 23.89 0.54
CA ILE A 73 -20.79 24.18 1.42
C ILE A 73 -20.37 24.47 2.87
N PHE A 74 -19.13 24.15 3.26
CA PHE A 74 -18.58 24.36 4.59
C PHE A 74 -17.49 25.43 4.63
N TYR A 75 -17.38 26.14 5.76
CA TYR A 75 -16.47 27.29 5.92
C TYR A 75 -14.98 26.93 5.78
N ASN A 76 -14.54 25.83 6.40
CA ASN A 76 -13.13 25.46 6.52
C ASN A 76 -12.62 24.55 5.39
N THR A 77 -13.51 23.99 4.57
CA THR A 77 -13.13 22.98 3.58
C THR A 77 -13.99 23.05 2.33
N GLY A 78 -13.34 22.82 1.18
CA GLY A 78 -13.98 22.76 -0.14
C GLY A 78 -14.21 21.33 -0.65
N ILE A 79 -13.91 20.33 0.17
CA ILE A 79 -13.99 18.91 -0.23
C ILE A 79 -15.44 18.43 -0.36
N ALA A 80 -15.61 17.32 -1.07
CA ALA A 80 -16.88 16.59 -1.10
C ALA A 80 -17.24 16.06 0.30
N THR A 81 -18.49 16.25 0.66
CA THR A 81 -19.06 15.82 1.95
C THR A 81 -20.38 15.11 1.72
N TYR A 82 -20.74 14.25 2.68
CA TYR A 82 -21.86 13.34 2.58
C TYR A 82 -22.62 13.32 3.91
N ILE A 83 -23.94 13.30 3.86
CA ILE A 83 -24.76 13.00 5.03
C ILE A 83 -25.06 11.50 5.02
N TRP A 84 -24.66 10.80 6.06
CA TRP A 84 -25.07 9.42 6.29
C TRP A 84 -26.25 9.44 7.23
N VAL A 85 -27.35 8.83 6.79
CA VAL A 85 -28.55 8.63 7.59
C VAL A 85 -28.61 7.18 8.03
N LEU A 86 -28.63 6.97 9.34
CA LEU A 86 -28.67 5.65 9.96
C LEU A 86 -29.93 5.50 10.81
N ALA A 87 -30.53 4.32 10.77
CA ALA A 87 -31.70 3.98 11.59
C ALA A 87 -31.64 2.52 12.03
N ASN A 88 -31.88 2.25 13.32
CA ASN A 88 -32.04 0.88 13.82
C ASN A 88 -33.48 0.35 13.72
N GLN A 89 -34.42 1.21 13.30
CA GLN A 89 -35.79 0.84 12.94
C GLN A 89 -36.13 1.49 11.60
N LYS A 90 -35.91 0.74 10.52
CA LYS A 90 -36.25 1.15 9.15
C LYS A 90 -37.72 0.90 8.84
N ALA A 91 -38.32 1.78 8.04
CA ALA A 91 -39.61 1.52 7.42
C ALA A 91 -39.56 0.23 6.59
N ALA A 92 -40.69 -0.49 6.47
CA ALA A 92 -40.73 -1.82 5.85
C ALA A 92 -40.13 -1.85 4.43
N HIS A 93 -40.40 -0.82 3.61
CA HIS A 93 -39.89 -0.71 2.24
C HIS A 93 -38.39 -0.37 2.14
N ARG A 94 -37.72 0.02 3.24
CA ARG A 94 -36.29 0.37 3.27
C ARG A 94 -35.39 -0.74 3.83
N LYS A 95 -35.98 -1.83 4.35
CA LYS A 95 -35.23 -2.93 4.93
C LYS A 95 -34.36 -3.61 3.88
N GLY A 96 -33.11 -3.87 4.21
CA GLY A 96 -32.11 -4.46 3.33
C GLY A 96 -31.65 -3.56 2.18
N LYS A 97 -32.06 -2.27 2.18
CA LYS A 97 -31.76 -1.32 1.13
C LYS A 97 -31.01 -0.09 1.66
N VAL A 98 -30.20 0.50 0.79
CA VAL A 98 -29.52 1.78 0.99
C VAL A 98 -29.85 2.70 -0.18
N GLN A 99 -30.26 3.93 0.11
CA GLN A 99 -30.53 4.94 -0.91
C GLN A 99 -29.33 5.88 -1.07
N LEU A 100 -28.84 6.06 -2.30
CA LEU A 100 -27.84 7.06 -2.63
C LEU A 100 -28.55 8.26 -3.26
N ILE A 101 -28.35 9.45 -2.71
CA ILE A 101 -28.92 10.71 -3.22
C ILE A 101 -27.77 11.64 -3.62
N ASP A 102 -27.75 12.10 -4.86
CA ASP A 102 -26.79 13.09 -5.35
C ASP A 102 -27.41 14.48 -5.39
N ALA A 103 -27.08 15.30 -4.39
CA ALA A 103 -27.45 16.71 -4.31
C ALA A 103 -26.24 17.64 -4.57
N SER A 104 -25.14 17.11 -5.15
CA SER A 104 -23.90 17.87 -5.34
C SER A 104 -24.05 19.10 -6.24
N GLN A 105 -25.05 19.07 -7.13
CA GLN A 105 -25.37 20.15 -8.07
C GLN A 105 -26.53 21.03 -7.60
N TRP A 106 -27.05 20.84 -6.39
CA TRP A 106 -28.17 21.62 -5.87
C TRP A 106 -27.65 22.63 -4.88
N PHE A 107 -27.51 23.87 -5.34
CA PHE A 107 -27.07 24.96 -4.50
C PHE A 107 -27.40 26.30 -5.15
N GLN A 108 -27.41 27.34 -4.31
CA GLN A 108 -27.34 28.73 -4.74
C GLN A 108 -26.02 29.35 -4.27
N PRO A 109 -25.42 30.25 -5.07
CA PRO A 109 -24.21 30.96 -4.67
C PRO A 109 -24.51 31.91 -3.50
N LEU A 110 -23.56 32.05 -2.58
CA LEU A 110 -23.63 33.06 -1.53
C LEU A 110 -23.34 34.45 -2.10
N ARG A 111 -24.05 35.47 -1.59
CA ARG A 111 -23.76 36.87 -1.92
C ARG A 111 -22.34 37.29 -1.54
N ARG A 112 -21.80 36.72 -0.46
CA ARG A 112 -20.42 36.92 0.00
C ARG A 112 -19.88 35.59 0.53
N ASN A 113 -18.73 35.17 0.03
CA ASN A 113 -18.07 33.95 0.50
C ASN A 113 -17.67 34.06 1.98
N LEU A 114 -17.76 32.95 2.69
CA LEU A 114 -17.34 32.80 4.07
C LEU A 114 -16.22 31.76 4.13
N GLY A 115 -14.96 32.21 4.12
CA GLY A 115 -13.83 31.31 4.00
C GLY A 115 -13.89 30.55 2.67
N LYS A 116 -13.84 29.22 2.72
CA LYS A 116 -14.06 28.35 1.55
C LYS A 116 -15.54 28.19 1.18
N LYS A 117 -16.47 28.54 2.07
CA LYS A 117 -17.91 28.42 1.79
C LYS A 117 -18.33 29.46 0.77
N ASN A 118 -18.84 29.03 -0.39
CA ASN A 118 -19.33 29.93 -1.45
C ASN A 118 -20.75 29.60 -1.91
N CYS A 119 -21.36 28.54 -1.39
CA CYS A 119 -22.72 28.15 -1.74
C CYS A 119 -23.51 27.69 -0.51
N GLU A 120 -24.83 27.58 -0.69
CA GLU A 120 -25.75 27.00 0.28
C GLU A 120 -26.89 26.26 -0.43
N LEU A 121 -27.55 25.36 0.29
CA LEU A 121 -28.80 24.75 -0.16
C LEU A 121 -29.92 25.75 0.05
N ALA A 122 -30.68 26.06 -1.00
CA ALA A 122 -31.93 26.80 -0.88
C ALA A 122 -33.02 25.92 -0.25
N ASP A 123 -34.09 26.52 0.28
CA ASP A 123 -35.21 25.77 0.87
C ASP A 123 -35.82 24.78 -0.12
N ALA A 124 -35.89 25.14 -1.41
CA ALA A 124 -36.34 24.25 -2.48
C ALA A 124 -35.38 23.08 -2.72
N ASP A 125 -34.07 23.26 -2.50
CA ASP A 125 -33.09 22.17 -2.61
C ASP A 125 -33.26 21.18 -1.47
N ILE A 126 -33.44 21.71 -0.25
CA ILE A 126 -33.69 20.91 0.96
C ILE A 126 -34.99 20.12 0.80
N ALA A 127 -36.07 20.76 0.34
CA ALA A 127 -37.34 20.10 0.06
C ALA A 127 -37.17 18.96 -0.95
N ARG A 128 -36.45 19.19 -2.07
CA ARG A 128 -36.16 18.14 -3.06
C ARG A 128 -35.41 16.95 -2.47
N ILE A 129 -34.41 17.18 -1.62
CA ILE A 129 -33.68 16.10 -0.92
C ILE A 129 -34.65 15.31 -0.02
N LEU A 130 -35.49 16.02 0.74
CA LEU A 130 -36.45 15.40 1.65
C LEU A 130 -37.52 14.61 0.89
N ASP A 131 -38.02 15.12 -0.23
CA ASP A 131 -39.01 14.45 -1.07
C ASP A 131 -38.46 13.14 -1.63
N LEU A 132 -37.21 13.14 -2.11
CA LEU A 132 -36.57 11.89 -2.55
C LEU A 132 -36.33 10.92 -1.40
N TYR A 133 -35.97 11.45 -0.23
CA TYR A 133 -35.67 10.62 0.93
C TYR A 133 -36.92 9.99 1.56
N LEU A 134 -38.01 10.75 1.68
CA LEU A 134 -39.25 10.32 2.32
C LEU A 134 -40.24 9.68 1.34
N GLY A 135 -40.08 9.93 0.04
CA GLY A 135 -40.93 9.43 -1.03
C GLY A 135 -40.80 7.92 -1.26
N GLU A 136 -41.62 7.42 -2.17
CA GLU A 136 -41.57 6.03 -2.60
C GLU A 136 -40.26 5.70 -3.33
N ALA A 137 -39.87 4.42 -3.29
CA ALA A 137 -38.67 3.96 -3.96
C ALA A 137 -38.80 4.14 -5.48
N GLN A 138 -38.09 5.14 -6.01
CA GLN A 138 -38.03 5.46 -7.43
C GLN A 138 -36.58 5.72 -7.84
N GLU A 139 -36.12 5.05 -8.90
CA GLU A 139 -34.82 5.32 -9.47
C GLU A 139 -34.88 6.55 -10.37
N THR A 140 -34.01 7.51 -10.09
CA THR A 140 -33.82 8.73 -10.88
C THR A 140 -32.32 8.95 -11.11
N ALA A 141 -31.97 9.97 -11.90
CA ALA A 141 -30.57 10.33 -12.08
C ALA A 141 -29.90 10.75 -10.75
N GLN A 142 -30.68 11.31 -9.81
CA GLN A 142 -30.19 11.84 -8.53
C GLN A 142 -30.53 10.94 -7.33
N SER A 143 -31.30 9.87 -7.50
CA SER A 143 -31.57 8.92 -6.43
C SER A 143 -31.57 7.48 -6.93
N LYS A 144 -30.75 6.64 -6.31
CA LYS A 144 -30.64 5.22 -6.63
C LYS A 144 -30.77 4.38 -5.36
N TRP A 145 -31.37 3.21 -5.50
CA TRP A 145 -31.56 2.26 -4.42
C TRP A 145 -30.72 1.02 -4.68
N PHE A 146 -29.98 0.58 -3.68
CA PHE A 146 -29.12 -0.59 -3.75
C PHE A 146 -29.48 -1.56 -2.65
N ASP A 147 -29.26 -2.83 -2.90
CA ASP A 147 -29.26 -3.81 -1.83
C ASP A 147 -28.03 -3.60 -0.93
N THR A 148 -28.21 -3.82 0.36
CA THR A 148 -27.11 -3.72 1.34
C THR A 148 -25.90 -4.60 0.95
N HIS A 149 -26.13 -5.73 0.28
CA HIS A 149 -25.07 -6.63 -0.15
C HIS A 149 -24.27 -6.13 -1.37
N ASP A 150 -24.81 -5.18 -2.15
CA ASP A 150 -24.12 -4.58 -3.31
C ASP A 150 -22.86 -3.80 -2.89
N PHE A 151 -22.77 -3.39 -1.62
CA PHE A 151 -21.64 -2.64 -1.07
C PHE A 151 -20.51 -3.53 -0.55
N GLY A 152 -20.70 -4.86 -0.51
CA GLY A 152 -19.71 -5.81 -0.03
C GLY A 152 -18.74 -6.24 -1.13
N TYR A 153 -17.46 -6.42 -0.78
CA TYR A 153 -16.51 -7.13 -1.61
C TYR A 153 -15.63 -8.05 -0.76
N TRP A 154 -15.10 -9.09 -1.39
CA TRP A 154 -14.15 -10.00 -0.77
C TRP A 154 -12.77 -9.77 -1.37
N LYS A 155 -11.76 -9.62 -0.52
CA LYS A 155 -10.36 -9.61 -0.93
C LYS A 155 -9.72 -10.91 -0.50
N ILE A 156 -9.32 -11.72 -1.48
CA ILE A 156 -8.71 -13.03 -1.26
C ILE A 156 -7.27 -12.94 -1.73
N THR A 157 -6.32 -13.15 -0.82
CA THR A 157 -4.91 -13.27 -1.16
C THR A 157 -4.62 -14.72 -1.52
N VAL A 158 -4.11 -14.96 -2.73
CA VAL A 158 -3.68 -16.28 -3.20
C VAL A 158 -2.16 -16.31 -3.20
N GLU A 159 -1.58 -17.07 -2.28
CA GLU A 159 -0.14 -17.27 -2.23
C GLU A 159 0.28 -18.38 -3.21
N ARG A 160 1.46 -18.23 -3.82
CA ARG A 160 2.04 -19.22 -4.74
C ARG A 160 3.51 -19.45 -4.40
N PRO A 161 4.03 -20.68 -4.56
CA PRO A 161 5.44 -20.94 -4.32
C PRO A 161 6.34 -20.03 -5.15
N LEU A 162 7.32 -19.41 -4.51
CA LEU A 162 8.33 -18.61 -5.19
C LEU A 162 9.20 -19.56 -6.03
N ARG A 163 9.37 -19.29 -7.32
CA ARG A 163 10.20 -20.09 -8.24
C ARG A 163 11.22 -19.18 -8.91
N LEU A 164 12.50 -19.47 -8.74
CA LEU A 164 13.60 -18.59 -9.17
C LEU A 164 14.65 -19.39 -9.94
N LYS A 165 15.16 -18.79 -11.02
CA LYS A 165 16.47 -19.14 -11.59
C LYS A 165 17.52 -18.17 -11.08
N SER A 166 18.79 -18.52 -11.20
CA SER A 166 19.88 -17.63 -10.78
C SER A 166 21.06 -17.68 -11.72
N GLN A 167 21.74 -16.55 -11.87
CA GLN A 167 22.91 -16.45 -12.74
C GLN A 167 23.81 -15.32 -12.29
N LEU A 168 25.09 -15.65 -12.12
CA LEU A 168 26.16 -14.71 -11.87
C LEU A 168 26.69 -14.17 -13.22
N SER A 169 25.88 -13.40 -13.95
CA SER A 169 26.33 -12.68 -15.14
C SER A 169 26.78 -11.26 -14.76
N ASP A 170 27.69 -10.68 -15.55
CA ASP A 170 28.18 -9.32 -15.31
C ASP A 170 27.03 -8.32 -15.25
N GLU A 171 26.07 -8.44 -16.18
CA GLU A 171 24.85 -7.63 -16.22
C GLU A 171 24.00 -7.69 -14.94
N ARG A 172 24.01 -8.82 -14.23
CA ARG A 172 23.24 -9.01 -12.98
C ARG A 172 24.03 -8.65 -11.73
N ILE A 173 25.35 -8.73 -11.82
CA ILE A 173 26.26 -8.38 -10.73
C ILE A 173 26.45 -6.86 -10.68
N GLU A 174 26.54 -6.22 -11.84
CA GLU A 174 26.83 -4.79 -11.97
C GLU A 174 25.90 -3.91 -11.11
N PRO A 175 24.57 -4.11 -11.08
CA PRO A 175 23.66 -3.30 -10.26
C PRO A 175 23.85 -3.46 -8.75
N LEU A 176 24.59 -4.48 -8.26
CA LEU A 176 24.86 -4.64 -6.83
C LEU A 176 25.60 -3.45 -6.22
N ARG A 177 26.33 -2.68 -7.03
CA ARG A 177 26.93 -1.39 -6.64
C ARG A 177 25.89 -0.34 -6.16
N PHE A 178 24.60 -0.60 -6.38
CA PHE A 178 23.46 0.22 -5.97
C PHE A 178 22.47 -0.54 -5.06
N ALA A 179 22.89 -1.64 -4.42
CA ALA A 179 22.02 -2.50 -3.61
C ALA A 179 21.30 -1.80 -2.43
N THR A 180 21.70 -0.60 -2.03
CA THR A 180 21.02 0.22 -1.01
C THR A 180 19.77 0.95 -1.54
N GLY A 181 19.46 0.87 -2.84
CA GLY A 181 18.31 1.54 -3.48
C GLY A 181 18.66 2.89 -4.10
N ASP A 182 17.64 3.62 -4.56
CA ASP A 182 17.79 4.84 -5.38
C ASP A 182 18.68 4.60 -6.61
N GLU A 183 18.49 3.47 -7.29
CA GLU A 183 19.38 2.96 -8.34
C GLU A 183 19.64 3.97 -9.45
N ALA A 184 18.61 4.65 -9.97
CA ALA A 184 18.76 5.68 -11.00
C ALA A 184 19.69 6.82 -10.55
N LEU A 185 19.44 7.37 -9.36
CA LEU A 185 20.25 8.46 -8.80
C LEU A 185 21.69 8.01 -8.53
N ARG A 186 21.87 6.80 -8.00
CA ARG A 186 23.21 6.27 -7.76
C ARG A 186 23.96 5.99 -9.07
N ALA A 187 23.27 5.54 -10.11
CA ALA A 187 23.85 5.34 -11.43
C ALA A 187 24.35 6.65 -12.03
N GLU A 188 23.58 7.73 -11.94
CA GLU A 188 24.01 9.07 -12.39
C GLU A 188 25.23 9.60 -11.60
N ILE A 189 25.20 9.47 -10.28
CA ILE A 189 26.34 9.86 -9.41
C ILE A 189 27.59 9.05 -9.78
N TYR A 190 27.44 7.74 -9.99
CA TYR A 190 28.54 6.87 -10.40
C TYR A 190 29.04 7.18 -11.82
N ALA A 191 28.17 7.50 -12.77
CA ALA A 191 28.57 7.90 -14.11
C ALA A 191 29.44 9.19 -14.09
N THR A 192 29.18 10.08 -13.14
CA THR A 192 29.91 11.36 -13.01
C THR A 192 31.23 11.22 -12.24
N HIS A 193 31.25 10.40 -11.20
CA HIS A 193 32.39 10.34 -10.27
C HIS A 193 33.19 9.03 -10.31
N GLY A 194 32.65 7.98 -10.90
CA GLY A 194 33.25 6.65 -11.03
C GLY A 194 33.77 6.09 -9.70
N ASP A 195 34.90 5.39 -9.77
CA ASP A 195 35.52 4.72 -8.63
C ASP A 195 36.04 5.69 -7.55
N ALA A 196 36.17 6.98 -7.86
CA ALA A 196 36.52 8.00 -6.87
C ALA A 196 35.48 8.10 -5.74
N LEU A 197 34.25 7.60 -5.94
CA LEU A 197 33.24 7.46 -4.89
C LEU A 197 33.67 6.51 -3.76
N TYR A 198 34.58 5.58 -4.02
CA TYR A 198 35.00 4.58 -3.04
C TYR A 198 36.23 5.02 -2.24
N THR A 199 37.09 5.85 -2.83
CA THR A 199 38.38 6.26 -2.26
C THR A 199 38.40 7.73 -1.83
N GLU A 200 37.68 8.60 -2.55
CA GLU A 200 37.72 10.06 -2.38
C GLU A 200 36.33 10.68 -2.11
N PHE A 201 35.40 9.91 -1.52
CA PHE A 201 34.02 10.33 -1.32
C PHE A 201 33.90 11.70 -0.63
N ALA A 202 34.71 11.97 0.40
CA ALA A 202 34.69 13.23 1.13
C ALA A 202 34.97 14.45 0.24
N LYS A 203 35.81 14.31 -0.78
CA LYS A 203 36.11 15.38 -1.76
C LYS A 203 34.95 15.60 -2.73
N ARG A 204 34.21 14.54 -3.07
CA ARG A 204 33.07 14.57 -4.01
C ARG A 204 31.76 14.98 -3.34
N LYS A 205 31.62 14.71 -2.04
CA LYS A 205 30.41 14.93 -1.26
C LYS A 205 29.79 16.33 -1.43
N PRO A 206 30.54 17.44 -1.37
CA PRO A 206 29.94 18.77 -1.54
C PRO A 206 29.31 18.97 -2.92
N GLY A 207 29.94 18.47 -3.98
CA GLY A 207 29.42 18.54 -5.35
C GLY A 207 28.18 17.67 -5.53
N ILE A 208 28.18 16.45 -4.98
CA ILE A 208 27.02 15.55 -5.00
C ILE A 208 25.85 16.17 -4.23
N GLU A 209 26.12 16.77 -3.07
CA GLU A 209 25.10 17.41 -2.24
C GLU A 209 24.45 18.61 -2.95
N ALA A 210 25.25 19.48 -3.56
CA ALA A 210 24.74 20.60 -4.36
C ALA A 210 23.88 20.08 -5.53
N TRP A 211 24.38 19.07 -6.25
CA TRP A 211 23.65 18.46 -7.35
C TRP A 211 22.32 17.81 -6.92
N LEU A 212 22.25 17.21 -5.71
CA LEU A 212 21.02 16.63 -5.16
C LEU A 212 20.01 17.68 -4.65
N LYS A 213 20.48 18.88 -4.25
CA LYS A 213 19.63 19.98 -3.80
C LYS A 213 18.96 20.72 -4.96
N GLY A 214 19.54 20.70 -6.16
CA GLY A 214 19.01 21.48 -7.28
C GLY A 214 19.19 22.99 -7.07
N GLU A 215 18.61 23.80 -7.94
CA GLU A 215 18.74 25.27 -7.94
C GLU A 215 17.69 26.00 -7.06
N ASP A 216 16.86 25.30 -6.28
CA ASP A 216 15.79 25.92 -5.48
C ASP A 216 16.12 26.03 -3.98
N GLU A 217 16.28 27.28 -3.51
CA GLU A 217 16.47 27.70 -2.11
C GLU A 217 15.17 27.69 -1.27
N ASN A 218 14.30 26.69 -1.40
CA ASN A 218 13.11 26.58 -0.54
C ASN A 218 13.08 25.23 0.19
N GLU A 219 13.73 25.20 1.36
CA GLU A 219 13.52 24.16 2.37
C GLU A 219 12.18 24.40 3.06
N ASP A 220 11.17 23.58 2.75
CA ASP A 220 10.17 23.04 3.69
C ASP A 220 9.02 22.37 2.91
N ASP A 221 9.13 21.07 2.66
CA ASP A 221 7.94 20.23 2.49
C ASP A 221 8.24 18.78 2.90
N ASP A 222 7.90 18.45 4.15
CA ASP A 222 7.71 17.07 4.61
C ASP A 222 6.35 16.59 4.06
N SER A 223 6.29 16.25 2.76
CA SER A 223 5.15 15.55 2.18
C SER A 223 5.46 14.06 1.98
N GLU A 224 4.62 13.24 2.59
CA GLU A 224 4.64 11.78 2.55
C GLU A 224 4.37 11.24 1.14
N ASP A 225 4.93 10.04 0.87
CA ASP A 225 4.78 9.20 -0.32
C ASP A 225 3.56 9.51 -1.21
N SER A 226 3.84 9.96 -2.44
CA SER A 226 2.98 9.67 -3.58
C SER A 226 3.82 9.15 -4.74
N ASP A 227 3.79 7.83 -4.90
CA ASP A 227 4.20 7.16 -6.13
C ASP A 227 3.12 7.43 -7.18
N SER A 228 3.37 8.39 -8.06
CA SER A 228 2.58 8.59 -9.27
C SER A 228 3.54 8.83 -10.43
N GLY A 229 3.61 7.82 -11.30
CA GLY A 229 4.24 7.94 -12.60
C GLY A 229 3.40 8.87 -13.47
N ASP A 230 4.02 9.92 -13.98
CA ASP A 230 3.48 10.74 -15.05
C ASP A 230 4.63 11.12 -16.00
N ASP A 231 4.52 10.61 -17.23
CA ASP A 231 5.43 10.85 -18.34
C ASP A 231 5.02 12.14 -19.06
N SER A 232 5.82 13.19 -18.94
CA SER A 232 5.71 14.36 -19.83
C SER A 232 7.09 14.89 -20.21
N GLU A 233 7.41 14.81 -21.51
CA GLU A 233 8.64 15.30 -22.15
C GLU A 233 8.65 16.84 -22.25
N ALA A 234 9.41 17.47 -21.35
CA ALA A 234 10.05 18.78 -21.50
C ALA A 234 11.45 18.66 -20.86
N PRO A 235 12.47 19.49 -21.20
CA PRO A 235 13.79 19.35 -20.60
C PRO A 235 13.70 19.70 -19.11
N ALA A 236 13.54 18.66 -18.29
CA ALA A 236 13.10 18.79 -16.92
C ALA A 236 14.20 19.43 -16.08
N ALA A 237 13.94 20.65 -15.58
CA ALA A 237 14.65 21.17 -14.42
C ALA A 237 14.56 20.11 -13.32
N ARG A 238 15.71 19.67 -12.83
CA ARG A 238 15.81 18.49 -11.98
C ARG A 238 15.20 18.76 -10.61
N LYS A 239 14.12 18.03 -10.27
CA LYS A 239 13.42 18.19 -8.98
C LYS A 239 14.38 17.90 -7.81
N PRO A 240 14.35 18.72 -6.74
CA PRO A 240 15.20 18.53 -5.57
C PRO A 240 14.89 17.20 -4.88
N VAL A 241 15.93 16.47 -4.46
CA VAL A 241 15.76 15.18 -3.77
C VAL A 241 15.43 15.44 -2.29
N PRO A 242 14.41 14.82 -1.67
CA PRO A 242 14.06 15.03 -0.25
C PRO A 242 15.21 14.78 0.73
N ALA A 243 15.28 15.53 1.83
CA ALA A 243 16.39 15.52 2.78
C ALA A 243 16.74 14.11 3.34
N LYS A 244 15.72 13.32 3.70
CA LYS A 244 15.90 11.94 4.18
C LYS A 244 16.56 11.04 3.13
N ARG A 245 16.22 11.20 1.85
CA ARG A 245 16.81 10.47 0.73
C ARG A 245 18.24 10.94 0.45
N ARG A 246 18.48 12.26 0.45
CA ARG A 246 19.84 12.84 0.30
C ARG A 246 20.81 12.30 1.34
N LYS A 247 20.38 12.22 2.61
CA LYS A 247 21.22 11.69 3.68
C LYS A 247 21.74 10.27 3.40
N LYS A 248 20.92 9.41 2.78
CA LYS A 248 21.33 8.04 2.40
C LYS A 248 22.29 8.03 1.21
N LEU A 249 22.07 8.88 0.22
CA LEU A 249 22.95 9.00 -0.96
C LEU A 249 24.33 9.58 -0.61
N LEU A 250 24.40 10.44 0.41
CA LEU A 250 25.61 11.09 0.91
C LEU A 250 26.36 10.26 1.98
N ASP A 251 26.01 8.99 2.17
CA ASP A 251 26.66 8.09 3.12
C ASP A 251 27.69 7.19 2.43
N ALA A 252 28.98 7.52 2.59
CA ALA A 252 30.11 6.78 2.05
C ALA A 252 30.18 5.30 2.47
N THR A 253 29.58 4.94 3.61
CA THR A 253 29.58 3.54 4.08
C THR A 253 28.70 2.67 3.18
N THR A 254 27.58 3.22 2.69
CA THR A 254 26.66 2.50 1.80
C THR A 254 27.29 2.22 0.44
N TRP A 255 28.04 3.18 -0.12
CA TRP A 255 28.76 3.00 -1.39
C TRP A 255 29.83 1.91 -1.28
N ARG A 256 30.62 1.91 -0.20
CA ARG A 256 31.65 0.88 0.04
C ARG A 256 31.03 -0.49 0.27
N ARG A 257 29.92 -0.56 1.03
CA ARG A 257 29.18 -1.80 1.25
C ARG A 257 28.70 -2.39 -0.08
N ASP A 258 28.03 -1.60 -0.90
CA ASP A 258 27.46 -2.05 -2.17
C ASP A 258 28.54 -2.49 -3.16
N LYS A 259 29.66 -1.75 -3.21
CA LYS A 259 30.86 -2.19 -3.95
C LYS A 259 31.36 -3.56 -3.47
N GLY A 260 31.46 -3.74 -2.14
CA GLY A 260 31.88 -5.01 -1.55
C GLY A 260 30.96 -6.18 -1.93
N LEU A 261 29.64 -5.96 -1.98
CA LEU A 261 28.68 -6.99 -2.43
C LEU A 261 28.92 -7.39 -3.89
N MET A 262 29.17 -6.41 -4.76
CA MET A 262 29.49 -6.65 -6.16
C MET A 262 30.82 -7.42 -6.31
N GLU A 263 31.88 -7.02 -5.60
CA GLU A 263 33.18 -7.70 -5.63
C GLU A 263 33.11 -9.13 -5.10
N VAL A 264 32.29 -9.39 -4.08
CA VAL A 264 32.02 -10.76 -3.60
C VAL A 264 31.26 -11.57 -4.66
N ALA A 265 30.26 -10.99 -5.30
CA ALA A 265 29.51 -11.66 -6.37
C ALA A 265 30.39 -11.98 -7.60
N GLN A 266 31.32 -11.09 -7.97
CA GLN A 266 32.33 -11.33 -9.02
C GLN A 266 33.28 -12.48 -8.66
N ARG A 267 33.70 -12.57 -7.39
CA ARG A 267 34.54 -13.70 -6.95
C ARG A 267 33.76 -15.02 -6.89
N ALA A 268 32.48 -14.97 -6.53
CA ALA A 268 31.61 -16.13 -6.62
C ALA A 268 31.39 -16.56 -8.08
N GLN A 269 31.28 -15.61 -9.01
CA GLN A 269 31.19 -15.86 -10.45
C GLN A 269 32.45 -16.54 -10.98
N GLN A 270 33.64 -16.10 -10.59
CA GLN A 270 34.89 -16.75 -10.98
C GLN A 270 34.97 -18.22 -10.51
N ALA A 271 34.37 -18.54 -9.36
CA ALA A 271 34.35 -19.89 -8.81
C ALA A 271 33.25 -20.79 -9.39
N LEU A 272 32.07 -20.23 -9.68
CA LEU A 272 30.89 -20.99 -10.11
C LEU A 272 30.61 -20.91 -11.62
N GLY A 273 31.26 -19.99 -12.31
CA GLY A 273 30.96 -19.60 -13.68
C GLY A 273 29.73 -18.68 -13.78
N SER A 274 29.39 -18.35 -15.02
CA SER A 274 28.25 -17.48 -15.39
C SER A 274 27.07 -18.27 -15.96
N ALA A 275 27.07 -19.60 -15.83
CA ALA A 275 25.96 -20.44 -16.28
C ALA A 275 24.69 -20.21 -15.44
N VAL A 276 23.53 -20.44 -16.06
CA VAL A 276 22.24 -20.34 -15.38
C VAL A 276 22.03 -21.56 -14.48
N PHE A 277 21.63 -21.30 -13.24
CA PHE A 277 21.08 -22.29 -12.32
C PHE A 277 19.57 -22.31 -12.46
N ASP A 278 19.03 -23.44 -12.92
CA ASP A 278 17.58 -23.66 -13.02
C ASP A 278 16.91 -23.85 -11.65
N ASP A 279 17.68 -24.23 -10.62
CA ASP A 279 17.24 -24.38 -9.23
C ASP A 279 17.98 -23.37 -8.32
N HIS A 280 17.22 -22.42 -7.77
CA HIS A 280 17.76 -21.44 -6.82
C HIS A 280 18.24 -22.06 -5.51
N ASN A 281 17.69 -23.20 -5.07
CA ASN A 281 18.14 -23.89 -3.85
C ASN A 281 19.56 -24.46 -4.05
N GLU A 282 19.81 -25.03 -5.23
CA GLU A 282 21.14 -25.48 -5.62
C GLU A 282 22.12 -24.30 -5.71
N PHE A 283 21.71 -23.21 -6.35
CA PHE A 283 22.50 -21.99 -6.42
C PHE A 283 22.90 -21.49 -5.03
N ARG A 284 21.95 -21.36 -4.09
CA ARG A 284 22.24 -20.92 -2.70
C ARG A 284 23.27 -21.80 -2.03
N THR A 285 23.15 -23.12 -2.19
CA THR A 285 24.07 -24.11 -1.62
C THR A 285 25.47 -23.96 -2.20
N ARG A 286 25.61 -23.87 -3.52
CA ARG A 286 26.90 -23.71 -4.20
C ARG A 286 27.52 -22.34 -3.93
N PHE A 287 26.72 -21.28 -3.87
CA PHE A 287 27.16 -19.93 -3.51
C PHE A 287 27.73 -19.91 -2.09
N ASP A 288 27.04 -20.49 -1.12
CA ASP A 288 27.54 -20.55 0.26
C ASP A 288 28.83 -21.39 0.39
N ALA A 289 28.94 -22.48 -0.38
CA ALA A 289 30.17 -23.25 -0.45
C ALA A 289 31.33 -22.45 -1.07
N ALA A 290 31.08 -21.69 -2.13
CA ALA A 290 32.07 -20.83 -2.77
C ALA A 290 32.56 -19.72 -1.83
N LEU A 291 31.65 -19.05 -1.11
CA LEU A 291 32.02 -18.05 -0.11
C LEU A 291 32.90 -18.66 0.99
N LYS A 292 32.52 -19.84 1.50
CA LYS A 292 33.30 -20.53 2.54
C LYS A 292 34.71 -20.90 2.06
N ALA A 293 34.85 -21.36 0.82
CA ALA A 293 36.14 -21.70 0.23
C ALA A 293 37.06 -20.47 0.07
N GLN A 294 36.47 -19.30 -0.16
CA GLN A 294 37.19 -18.03 -0.28
C GLN A 294 37.43 -17.32 1.06
N GLY A 295 36.99 -17.90 2.18
CA GLY A 295 37.08 -17.27 3.49
C GLY A 295 36.15 -16.06 3.67
N GLU A 296 35.18 -15.88 2.78
CA GLU A 296 34.24 -14.77 2.78
C GLU A 296 33.11 -14.98 3.79
N LYS A 297 32.79 -13.90 4.53
CA LYS A 297 31.74 -13.91 5.55
C LYS A 297 30.70 -12.83 5.23
N LEU A 298 29.59 -13.25 4.64
CA LEU A 298 28.42 -12.40 4.44
C LEU A 298 27.32 -12.71 5.46
N GLY A 299 26.72 -11.66 6.00
CA GLY A 299 25.49 -11.72 6.79
C GLY A 299 24.26 -12.06 5.93
N ALA A 300 23.17 -12.47 6.59
CA ALA A 300 21.93 -12.81 5.90
C ALA A 300 21.35 -11.66 5.01
N PRO A 301 21.39 -10.38 5.42
CA PRO A 301 20.91 -9.28 4.58
C PRO A 301 21.72 -9.11 3.29
N GLU A 302 23.04 -9.28 3.38
CA GLU A 302 23.98 -9.13 2.26
C GLU A 302 23.80 -10.25 1.23
N LYS A 303 23.70 -11.50 1.70
CA LYS A 303 23.35 -12.63 0.83
C LYS A 303 22.01 -12.42 0.13
N LYS A 304 20.99 -11.94 0.87
CA LYS A 304 19.67 -11.65 0.30
C LYS A 304 19.73 -10.57 -0.78
N ALA A 305 20.58 -9.55 -0.61
CA ALA A 305 20.80 -8.53 -1.64
C ALA A 305 21.41 -9.13 -2.91
N ILE A 306 22.45 -9.97 -2.76
CA ILE A 306 23.06 -10.68 -3.90
C ILE A 306 22.04 -11.58 -4.58
N TYR A 307 21.34 -12.44 -3.84
CA TYR A 307 20.31 -13.32 -4.38
C TYR A 307 19.23 -12.55 -5.13
N LYS A 308 18.77 -11.42 -4.60
CA LYS A 308 17.76 -10.59 -5.27
C LYS A 308 18.27 -10.04 -6.61
N ALA A 309 19.54 -9.62 -6.69
CA ALA A 309 20.10 -9.07 -7.93
C ALA A 309 20.31 -10.16 -9.00
N VAL A 310 20.77 -11.35 -8.57
CA VAL A 310 21.21 -12.40 -9.49
C VAL A 310 20.14 -13.44 -9.80
N SER A 311 18.91 -13.27 -9.29
CA SER A 311 17.80 -14.20 -9.50
C SER A 311 16.57 -13.53 -10.12
N TRP A 312 15.77 -14.32 -10.82
CA TRP A 312 14.52 -13.86 -11.44
C TRP A 312 13.47 -14.96 -11.41
N ARG A 313 12.20 -14.55 -11.48
CA ARG A 313 11.08 -15.49 -11.50
C ARG A 313 11.07 -16.30 -12.79
N ALA A 314 10.90 -17.61 -12.65
CA ALA A 314 10.69 -18.51 -13.78
C ALA A 314 9.75 -19.64 -13.34
N GLU A 315 8.62 -19.81 -14.02
CA GLU A 315 7.61 -20.82 -13.65
C GLU A 315 8.13 -22.25 -13.80
N THR A 316 9.09 -22.47 -14.69
CA THR A 316 9.73 -23.77 -14.91
C THR A 316 10.71 -24.15 -13.81
N ALA A 317 11.13 -23.21 -12.96
CA ALA A 317 12.09 -23.48 -11.89
C ALA A 317 11.41 -24.22 -10.72
N PRO A 318 12.13 -25.08 -9.98
CA PRO A 318 11.62 -25.66 -8.74
C PRO A 318 11.24 -24.58 -7.71
N PRO A 319 10.31 -24.88 -6.78
CA PRO A 319 10.01 -24.00 -5.66
C PRO A 319 11.25 -23.69 -4.81
N VAL A 320 11.38 -22.44 -4.41
CA VAL A 320 12.39 -22.01 -3.44
C VAL A 320 11.96 -22.48 -2.06
N ILE A 321 12.79 -23.32 -1.45
CA ILE A 321 12.53 -23.92 -0.16
C ILE A 321 12.99 -22.95 0.93
N ALA A 322 12.04 -22.52 1.77
CA ALA A 322 12.34 -21.67 2.93
C ALA A 322 12.93 -22.48 4.07
N LYS A 323 12.36 -23.66 4.35
CA LYS A 323 12.75 -24.55 5.43
C LYS A 323 12.47 -25.99 5.03
N ARG A 324 13.26 -26.92 5.54
CA ARG A 324 13.01 -28.35 5.41
C ARG A 324 13.27 -29.01 6.75
N SER A 325 12.25 -29.61 7.34
CA SER A 325 12.33 -30.24 8.67
C SER A 325 11.89 -31.69 8.61
N LYS A 326 12.73 -32.59 9.11
CA LYS A 326 12.42 -34.02 9.22
C LYS A 326 11.33 -34.22 10.27
N LEU A 327 10.28 -34.95 9.91
CA LEU A 327 9.20 -35.37 10.81
C LEU A 327 9.63 -36.60 11.59
N LYS A 328 9.24 -36.67 12.87
CA LYS A 328 9.48 -37.83 13.72
C LYS A 328 8.61 -39.02 13.28
N PRO A 329 9.03 -40.26 13.57
CA PRO A 329 8.17 -41.44 13.36
C PRO A 329 6.82 -41.25 14.06
N GLY A 330 5.72 -41.41 13.32
CA GLY A 330 4.35 -41.23 13.83
C GLY A 330 3.82 -39.80 13.83
N GLU A 331 4.64 -38.79 13.50
CA GLU A 331 4.19 -37.39 13.41
C GLU A 331 3.28 -37.18 12.19
N HIS A 332 2.08 -36.64 12.42
CA HIS A 332 1.11 -36.37 11.36
C HIS A 332 1.41 -35.02 10.69
N PHE A 333 1.21 -34.95 9.38
CA PHE A 333 1.25 -33.70 8.63
C PHE A 333 -0.11 -33.50 7.97
N GLU A 334 -0.73 -32.36 8.23
CA GLU A 334 -1.99 -31.94 7.62
C GLU A 334 -1.70 -30.78 6.66
N PRO A 335 -2.00 -30.90 5.36
CA PRO A 335 -1.80 -29.82 4.40
C PRO A 335 -2.67 -28.60 4.72
N GLY A 336 -2.05 -27.42 4.83
CA GLY A 336 -2.72 -26.14 5.01
C GLY A 336 -2.66 -25.24 3.78
N PHE A 337 -3.13 -23.99 3.93
CA PHE A 337 -2.98 -22.92 2.93
C PHE A 337 -1.71 -22.09 3.12
N ASP A 338 -0.75 -22.57 3.93
CA ASP A 338 0.52 -21.93 4.24
C ASP A 338 1.66 -22.31 3.28
N GLY A 339 1.35 -23.12 2.26
CA GLY A 339 2.29 -23.56 1.24
C GLY A 339 3.23 -24.68 1.69
N ALA A 340 3.09 -25.20 2.92
CA ALA A 340 3.85 -26.34 3.40
C ALA A 340 3.40 -27.63 2.69
N TYR A 341 4.33 -28.53 2.40
CA TYR A 341 4.00 -29.83 1.82
C TYR A 341 4.84 -30.96 2.38
N LEU A 342 4.29 -32.17 2.31
CA LEU A 342 4.98 -33.39 2.72
C LEU A 342 5.86 -33.90 1.57
N GLU A 343 7.15 -33.99 1.84
CA GLU A 343 8.13 -34.66 0.98
C GLU A 343 8.57 -35.98 1.64
N THR A 344 8.65 -37.07 0.86
CA THR A 344 9.16 -38.36 1.35
C THR A 344 10.41 -38.76 0.58
N VAL A 345 11.51 -39.02 1.29
CA VAL A 345 12.78 -39.46 0.71
C VAL A 345 13.19 -40.77 1.38
N GLY A 346 13.01 -41.88 0.67
CA GLY A 346 13.22 -43.22 1.22
C GLY A 346 12.24 -43.51 2.36
N LYS A 347 12.76 -43.77 3.57
CA LYS A 347 11.95 -43.98 4.79
C LYS A 347 11.68 -42.71 5.57
N ASP A 348 12.34 -41.60 5.21
CA ASP A 348 12.26 -40.35 5.93
C ASP A 348 11.17 -39.44 5.35
N ARG A 349 10.46 -38.76 6.24
CA ARG A 349 9.42 -37.79 5.91
C ARG A 349 9.87 -36.38 6.30
N PHE A 350 9.61 -35.41 5.44
CA PHE A 350 9.99 -34.01 5.63
C PHE A 350 8.79 -33.11 5.41
N MET A 351 8.61 -32.14 6.29
CA MET A 351 7.79 -30.96 6.04
C MET A 351 8.68 -29.92 5.37
N VAL A 352 8.28 -29.49 4.18
CA VAL A 352 8.98 -28.52 3.32
C VAL A 352 8.17 -27.24 3.22
#